data_AF-A0A7G1G4M7-F1
#
_entry.id   AF-A0A7G1G4M7-F1
#
_cell.length_a   1.000
_cell.length_b   1.000
_cell.length_c   1.000
_cell.angle_alpha   90.00
_cell.angle_beta   90.00
_cell.angle_gamma   90.00
#
_symmetry.space_group_name_H-M   'P 1'
#
loop_
_entity.id
_entity.type
_entity.pdbx_description
1 polymer ?
#
loop_
_entity_poly.entity_id
_entity_poly.type
_entity_poly.pdbx_seq_one_letter_code
_entity_poly.pdbx_strand_id
1 'polypeptide(L)'
;MDYKNFHDTFVKNSISEGFIHDDHIHPVILMWIEFTEESKRSFLNLIKKNDEEYAEEMEDYLKDYDINTVIVPVYFPFEAHDDEELNNFLNFLTEISNITKVHSYSVLSEISLHDDDVDMDNITEEDEENFEFHPSIFSEGEDGKCYMDVLDYESHKKIEDLSGEFDCKDEYILDLRLPIFKK
;
A
#
# COMPACT_ATOMS: atom_id res chain seq x y z
N MET A 1 19.47 -1.10 3.76
CA MET A 1 18.41 -0.32 4.42
C MET A 1 17.57 -1.29 5.23
N ASP A 2 16.92 -0.84 6.29
CA ASP A 2 16.07 -1.71 7.12
C ASP A 2 14.60 -1.50 6.74
N TYR A 3 14.13 -2.24 5.73
CA TYR A 3 12.78 -2.10 5.20
C TYR A 3 11.70 -2.56 6.18
N LYS A 4 12.06 -3.36 7.20
CA LYS A 4 11.14 -3.70 8.27
C LYS A 4 10.71 -2.45 9.05
N ASN A 5 11.62 -1.49 9.27
CA ASN A 5 11.25 -0.23 9.92
C ASN A 5 10.24 0.58 9.10
N PHE A 6 10.30 0.52 7.76
CA PHE A 6 9.31 1.18 6.91
C PHE A 6 7.93 0.55 7.05
N HIS A 7 7.87 -0.79 7.05
CA HIS A 7 6.66 -1.55 7.32
C HIS A 7 6.09 -1.23 8.70
N ASP A 8 6.90 -1.41 9.77
CA ASP A 8 6.48 -1.17 11.15
C ASP A 8 6.01 0.29 11.38
N THR A 9 6.65 1.25 10.70
CA THR A 9 6.24 2.66 10.75
C THR A 9 4.87 2.84 10.11
N PHE A 10 4.63 2.22 8.95
CA PHE A 10 3.33 2.33 8.30
C PHE A 10 2.23 1.64 9.10
N VAL A 11 2.45 0.44 9.65
CA VAL A 11 1.50 -0.23 10.55
C VAL A 11 1.09 0.70 11.69
N LYS A 12 2.07 1.32 12.35
CA LYS A 12 1.80 2.26 13.44
C LYS A 12 1.02 3.49 12.95
N ASN A 13 1.43 4.08 11.83
CA ASN A 13 0.80 5.27 11.28
C ASN A 13 -0.65 4.98 10.85
N SER A 14 -0.93 3.83 10.22
CA SER A 14 -2.28 3.43 9.80
C SER A 14 -3.27 3.39 10.95
N ILE A 15 -2.82 2.95 12.13
CA ILE A 15 -3.63 2.94 13.36
C ILE A 15 -3.80 4.36 13.91
N SER A 16 -2.75 5.19 13.90
CA SER A 16 -2.79 6.52 14.53
C SER A 16 -3.36 7.65 13.68
N GLU A 17 -3.21 7.55 12.36
CA GLU A 17 -3.64 8.55 11.37
C GLU A 17 -5.09 8.33 10.92
N GLY A 18 -5.71 7.24 11.36
CA GLY A 18 -7.12 6.93 11.09
C GLY A 18 -7.36 6.32 9.71
N PHE A 19 -6.41 5.53 9.20
CA PHE A 19 -6.66 4.71 8.00
C PHE A 19 -7.35 3.38 8.34
N ILE A 20 -7.31 2.98 9.61
CA ILE A 20 -8.01 1.81 10.15
C ILE A 20 -9.00 2.30 11.20
N HIS A 21 -10.27 1.98 10.99
CA HIS A 21 -11.39 2.25 11.90
C HIS A 21 -11.95 0.94 12.43
N ASP A 22 -12.82 1.01 13.44
CA ASP A 22 -13.37 -0.17 14.11
C ASP A 22 -14.20 -1.08 13.17
N ASP A 23 -14.71 -0.54 12.07
CA ASP A 23 -15.65 -1.20 11.14
C ASP A 23 -15.22 -1.20 9.66
N HIS A 24 -14.15 -0.50 9.30
CA HIS A 24 -13.63 -0.44 7.93
C HIS A 24 -12.20 0.12 7.88
N ILE A 25 -11.56 0.01 6.72
CA ILE A 25 -10.34 0.76 6.38
C ILE A 25 -10.60 1.84 5.34
N HIS A 26 -9.66 2.78 5.24
CA HIS A 26 -9.44 3.59 4.05
C HIS A 26 -8.22 3.04 3.29
N PRO A 27 -8.42 2.32 2.18
CA PRO A 27 -7.31 1.72 1.44
C PRO A 27 -6.33 2.79 0.95
N VAL A 28 -5.05 2.55 1.20
CA VAL A 28 -4.00 3.50 0.87
C VAL A 28 -2.72 2.77 0.51
N ILE A 29 -2.04 3.28 -0.52
CA ILE A 29 -0.70 2.84 -0.89
C ILE A 29 0.29 3.88 -0.41
N LEU A 30 1.27 3.45 0.38
CA LEU A 30 2.40 4.28 0.79
C LEU A 30 3.63 3.92 -0.05
N MET A 31 4.32 4.91 -0.59
CA MET A 31 5.65 4.73 -1.17
C MET A 31 6.71 5.52 -0.40
N TRP A 32 7.84 4.89 -0.14
CA TRP A 32 9.03 5.51 0.44
C TRP A 32 9.96 5.96 -0.68
N ILE A 33 9.91 7.25 -1.01
CA ILE A 33 10.52 7.81 -2.23
C ILE A 33 11.73 8.68 -1.89
N GLU A 34 12.85 8.43 -2.58
CA GLU A 34 13.99 9.34 -2.62
C GLU A 34 13.87 10.24 -3.85
N PHE A 35 13.96 11.55 -3.61
CA PHE A 35 13.84 12.57 -4.65
C PHE A 35 15.18 13.24 -4.95
N THR A 36 15.32 13.64 -6.20
CA THR A 36 16.21 14.71 -6.66
C THR A 36 15.33 15.87 -7.09
N GLU A 37 15.89 17.07 -7.27
CA GLU A 37 15.12 18.21 -7.81
C GLU A 37 14.48 17.88 -9.18
N GLU A 38 15.16 17.10 -10.02
CA GLU A 38 14.63 16.69 -11.31
C GLU A 38 13.47 15.71 -11.17
N SER A 39 13.63 14.67 -10.36
CA SER A 39 12.57 13.67 -10.15
C SER A 39 11.37 14.24 -9.40
N LYS A 40 11.57 15.14 -8.43
CA LYS A 40 10.48 15.86 -7.75
C LYS A 40 9.63 16.65 -8.75
N ARG A 41 10.26 17.40 -9.65
CA ARG A 41 9.55 18.16 -10.68
C ARG A 41 8.80 17.24 -11.65
N SER A 42 9.42 16.14 -12.07
CA SER A 42 8.76 15.16 -12.95
C SER A 42 7.57 14.50 -12.27
N PHE A 43 7.71 14.15 -10.99
CA PHE A 43 6.68 13.57 -10.15
C PHE A 43 5.48 14.52 -9.97
N LEU A 44 5.70 15.78 -9.58
CA LEU A 44 4.62 16.76 -9.45
C LEU A 44 3.90 17.02 -10.77
N ASN A 45 4.63 17.06 -11.89
CA ASN A 45 4.02 17.18 -13.22
C ASN A 45 3.20 15.94 -13.61
N LEU A 46 3.61 14.74 -13.17
CA LEU A 46 2.84 13.52 -13.39
C LEU A 46 1.54 13.57 -12.59
N ILE A 47 1.59 13.93 -11.31
CA ILE A 47 0.38 14.10 -10.48
C ILE A 47 -0.54 15.14 -11.12
N LYS A 48 -0.03 16.34 -11.43
CA LYS A 48 -0.83 17.45 -11.99
C LYS A 48 -1.60 17.10 -13.27
N LYS A 49 -1.11 16.15 -14.07
CA LYS A 49 -1.81 15.67 -15.28
C LYS A 49 -3.03 14.81 -14.96
N ASN A 50 -3.03 14.14 -13.82
CA ASN A 50 -4.09 13.25 -13.37
C ASN A 50 -5.02 13.97 -12.39
N ASP A 51 -4.46 14.76 -11.48
CA ASP A 51 -5.16 15.52 -10.45
C ASP A 51 -4.38 16.82 -10.13
N GLU A 52 -4.94 17.97 -10.49
CA GLU A 52 -4.30 19.27 -10.27
C GLU A 52 -4.35 19.72 -8.81
N GLU A 53 -5.43 19.42 -8.09
CA GLU A 53 -5.61 19.81 -6.68
C GLU A 53 -4.66 19.01 -5.79
N TYR A 54 -4.62 17.69 -5.98
CA TYR A 54 -3.70 16.83 -5.26
C TYR A 54 -2.22 17.15 -5.57
N ALA A 55 -1.91 17.67 -6.76
CA ALA A 55 -0.56 18.13 -7.07
C ALA A 55 -0.15 19.37 -6.26
N GLU A 56 -1.08 20.29 -5.99
CA GLU A 56 -0.81 21.47 -5.15
C GLU A 56 -0.60 21.06 -3.69
N GLU A 57 -1.44 20.16 -3.17
CA GLU A 57 -1.28 19.59 -1.83
C GLU A 57 0.06 18.86 -1.68
N MET A 58 0.43 18.06 -2.68
CA MET A 58 1.70 17.34 -2.69
C MET A 58 2.90 18.28 -2.80
N GLU A 59 2.79 19.36 -3.58
CA GLU A 59 3.85 20.37 -3.65
C GLU A 59 4.08 21.03 -2.29
N ASP A 60 3.01 21.37 -1.58
CA ASP A 60 3.07 21.93 -0.23
C ASP A 60 3.63 20.92 0.77
N TYR A 61 3.17 19.68 0.75
CA TYR A 61 3.70 18.59 1.58
C TYR A 61 5.21 18.39 1.39
N LEU A 62 5.69 18.40 0.14
CA LEU A 62 7.11 18.21 -0.18
C LEU A 62 7.99 19.44 0.14
N LYS A 63 7.43 20.57 0.60
CA LYS A 63 8.23 21.71 1.08
C LYS A 63 8.76 21.50 2.50
N ASP A 64 8.10 20.65 3.28
CA ASP A 64 8.49 20.35 4.67
C ASP A 64 9.68 19.39 4.76
N TYR A 65 10.06 18.77 3.64
CA TYR A 65 11.16 17.83 3.55
C TYR A 65 12.39 18.45 2.87
N ASP A 66 13.57 18.23 3.47
CA ASP A 66 14.84 18.39 2.75
C ASP A 66 15.08 17.18 1.85
N ILE A 67 14.56 17.26 0.62
CA ILE A 67 14.54 16.15 -0.33
C ILE A 67 15.93 15.57 -0.66
N ASN A 68 17.02 16.29 -0.35
CA ASN A 68 18.38 15.83 -0.61
C ASN A 68 18.92 14.89 0.47
N THR A 69 18.22 14.76 1.61
CA THR A 69 18.73 14.04 2.77
C THR A 69 17.75 13.03 3.37
N VAL A 70 16.50 13.00 2.89
CA VAL A 70 15.44 12.17 3.46
C VAL A 70 14.70 11.36 2.39
N ILE A 71 14.22 10.19 2.81
CA ILE A 71 13.24 9.40 2.07
C ILE A 71 11.88 9.86 2.54
N VAL A 72 11.04 10.26 1.60
CA VAL A 72 9.75 10.86 1.87
C VAL A 72 8.66 9.79 1.78
N PRO A 73 7.81 9.62 2.81
CA PRO A 73 6.61 8.80 2.69
C PRO A 73 5.56 9.53 1.85
N VAL A 74 5.05 8.91 0.79
CA VAL A 74 4.02 9.48 -0.08
C VAL A 74 2.82 8.56 -0.13
N TYR A 75 1.68 9.05 0.33
CA TYR A 75 0.43 8.30 0.46
C TYR A 75 -0.48 8.55 -0.74
N PHE A 76 -0.95 7.49 -1.37
CA PHE A 76 -1.91 7.49 -2.47
C PHE A 76 -3.18 6.79 -2.01
N PRO A 77 -4.23 7.55 -1.63
CA PRO A 77 -5.56 6.99 -1.44
C PRO A 77 -6.00 6.31 -2.73
N PHE A 78 -6.60 5.13 -2.61
CA PHE A 78 -7.00 4.38 -3.79
C PHE A 78 -8.29 3.61 -3.54
N GLU A 79 -9.22 3.80 -4.46
CA GLU A 79 -10.44 3.02 -4.58
C GLU A 79 -10.64 2.79 -6.08
N ALA A 80 -10.74 1.53 -6.49
CA ALA A 80 -11.09 1.18 -7.86
C ALA A 80 -12.40 0.40 -7.86
N HIS A 81 -13.28 0.77 -8.78
CA HIS A 81 -14.58 0.15 -8.97
C HIS A 81 -14.58 -0.90 -10.08
N ASP A 82 -13.54 -0.91 -10.92
CA ASP A 82 -13.36 -1.89 -11.98
C ASP A 82 -11.87 -2.15 -12.33
N ASP A 83 -11.65 -3.15 -13.18
CA ASP A 83 -10.32 -3.55 -13.65
C ASP A 83 -9.62 -2.45 -14.46
N GLU A 84 -10.37 -1.57 -15.14
CA GLU A 84 -9.78 -0.50 -15.95
C GLU A 84 -9.18 0.58 -15.02
N GLU A 85 -9.92 0.99 -13.99
CA GLU A 85 -9.45 1.91 -12.96
C GLU A 85 -8.24 1.34 -12.22
N LEU A 86 -8.28 0.06 -11.83
CA LEU A 86 -7.14 -0.62 -11.20
C LEU A 86 -5.91 -0.61 -12.11
N ASN A 87 -6.05 -1.00 -13.38
CA ASN A 87 -4.94 -1.02 -14.33
C ASN A 87 -4.36 0.39 -14.58
N ASN A 88 -5.21 1.41 -14.69
CA ASN A 88 -4.78 2.80 -14.84
C ASN A 88 -3.97 3.27 -13.62
N PHE A 89 -4.42 2.92 -12.42
CA PHE A 89 -3.70 3.23 -11.20
C PHE A 89 -2.36 2.49 -11.12
N LEU A 90 -2.32 1.20 -11.40
CA LEU A 90 -1.07 0.42 -11.43
C LEU A 90 -0.06 0.98 -12.45
N ASN A 91 -0.53 1.45 -13.62
CA ASN A 91 0.30 2.14 -14.60
C ASN A 91 0.85 3.46 -14.04
N PHE A 92 0.02 4.25 -13.34
CA PHE A 92 0.45 5.47 -12.67
C PHE A 92 1.55 5.20 -11.62
N LEU A 93 1.40 4.19 -10.78
CA LEU A 93 2.44 3.78 -9.81
C LEU A 93 3.74 3.36 -10.50
N THR A 94 3.62 2.68 -11.65
CA THR A 94 4.77 2.29 -12.47
C THR A 94 5.47 3.51 -13.08
N GLU A 95 4.72 4.53 -13.52
CA GLU A 95 5.31 5.78 -14.01
C GLU A 95 6.05 6.52 -12.90
N ILE A 96 5.51 6.54 -11.67
CA ILE A 96 6.19 7.09 -10.49
C ILE A 96 7.52 6.37 -10.23
N SER A 97 7.52 5.03 -10.26
CA SER A 97 8.74 4.24 -10.00
C SER A 97 9.80 4.39 -11.10
N ASN A 98 9.40 4.78 -12.31
CA ASN A 98 10.33 5.04 -13.42
C ASN A 98 11.00 6.42 -13.33
N ILE A 99 10.36 7.41 -12.71
CA ILE A 99 10.88 8.78 -12.62
C ILE A 99 11.47 9.11 -11.24
N THR A 100 11.17 8.30 -10.23
CA THR A 100 11.68 8.47 -8.85
C THR A 100 12.42 7.21 -8.40
N LYS A 101 13.13 7.29 -7.27
CA LYS A 101 13.72 6.11 -6.64
C LYS A 101 12.83 5.67 -5.48
N VAL A 102 12.06 4.61 -5.70
CA VAL A 102 11.23 3.99 -4.66
C VAL A 102 12.08 2.97 -3.90
N HIS A 103 12.16 3.11 -2.58
CA HIS A 103 12.90 2.19 -1.70
C HIS A 103 12.03 1.06 -1.18
N SER A 104 10.76 1.35 -0.93
CA SER A 104 9.75 0.40 -0.47
C SER A 104 8.36 0.95 -0.77
N TYR A 105 7.38 0.07 -0.89
CA TYR A 105 5.98 0.45 -0.84
C TYR A 105 5.23 -0.40 0.18
N SER A 106 4.07 0.09 0.61
CA SER A 106 3.13 -0.63 1.45
C SER A 106 1.70 -0.43 0.94
N VAL A 107 0.87 -1.44 1.11
CA VAL A 107 -0.54 -1.45 0.74
C VAL A 107 -1.33 -1.77 1.99
N LEU A 108 -2.24 -0.89 2.37
CA LEU A 108 -3.29 -1.18 3.34
C LEU A 108 -4.53 -1.65 2.56
N SER A 109 -4.96 -2.88 2.80
CA SER A 109 -6.14 -3.51 2.20
C SER A 109 -6.90 -4.33 3.24
N GLU A 110 -8.08 -4.82 2.90
CA GLU A 110 -8.77 -5.85 3.69
C GLU A 110 -8.47 -7.22 3.10
N ILE A 111 -8.33 -8.21 3.97
CA ILE A 111 -8.35 -9.61 3.59
C ILE A 111 -9.53 -10.29 4.27
N SER A 112 -10.13 -11.23 3.57
CA SER A 112 -11.14 -12.10 4.14
C SER A 112 -10.50 -13.40 4.58
N LEU A 113 -10.81 -13.88 5.77
CA LEU A 113 -10.42 -15.21 6.24
C LEU A 113 -11.59 -16.16 6.06
N HIS A 114 -11.52 -16.99 5.02
CA HIS A 114 -12.44 -18.11 4.84
C HIS A 114 -11.76 -19.43 5.17
N ASP A 115 -12.54 -20.36 5.72
CA ASP A 115 -12.20 -21.77 5.60
C ASP A 115 -12.20 -22.10 4.10
N ASP A 116 -11.18 -22.82 3.63
CA ASP A 116 -10.95 -23.23 2.22
C ASP A 116 -12.13 -23.99 1.56
N ASP A 117 -13.22 -24.25 2.30
CA ASP A 117 -14.40 -24.99 1.90
C ASP A 117 -15.54 -24.12 1.32
N VAL A 118 -15.39 -22.78 1.27
CA VAL A 118 -16.41 -21.87 0.67
C VAL A 118 -16.16 -21.73 -0.84
N ASP A 119 -17.13 -22.19 -1.63
CA ASP A 119 -17.11 -22.04 -3.10
C ASP A 119 -17.35 -20.57 -3.48
N MET A 120 -16.27 -19.85 -3.80
CA MET A 120 -16.31 -18.43 -4.21
C MET A 120 -17.18 -18.18 -5.45
N ASP A 121 -17.47 -19.20 -6.26
CA ASP A 121 -18.35 -19.09 -7.43
C ASP A 121 -19.85 -19.19 -7.05
N ASN A 122 -20.19 -19.52 -5.79
CA ASN A 122 -21.56 -19.70 -5.30
C ASN A 122 -21.79 -19.13 -3.87
N ILE A 123 -21.26 -17.94 -3.59
CA ILE A 123 -21.50 -17.23 -2.33
C ILE A 123 -22.98 -16.79 -2.23
N THR A 124 -23.63 -17.08 -1.10
CA THR A 124 -24.96 -16.53 -0.77
C THR A 124 -24.84 -15.29 0.11
N GLU A 125 -25.87 -14.43 0.16
CA GLU A 125 -25.89 -13.26 1.07
C GLU A 125 -25.67 -13.67 2.54
N GLU A 126 -26.12 -14.87 2.95
CA GLU A 126 -25.86 -15.42 4.29
C GLU A 126 -24.40 -15.85 4.50
N ASP A 127 -23.66 -16.19 3.43
CA ASP A 127 -22.23 -16.49 3.51
C ASP A 127 -21.41 -15.20 3.63
N GLU A 128 -21.80 -14.13 2.91
CA GLU A 128 -21.16 -12.81 3.01
C GLU A 128 -21.27 -12.20 4.42
N GLU A 129 -22.39 -12.40 5.11
CA GLU A 129 -22.56 -11.97 6.50
C GLU A 129 -21.63 -12.70 7.49
N ASN A 130 -21.05 -13.85 7.11
CA ASN A 130 -20.07 -14.60 7.90
C ASN A 130 -18.62 -14.29 7.52
N PHE A 131 -18.39 -13.39 6.57
CA PHE A 131 -17.05 -13.02 6.15
C PHE A 131 -16.39 -12.12 7.21
N GLU A 132 -15.39 -12.67 7.90
CA GLU A 132 -14.56 -11.89 8.81
C GLU A 132 -13.43 -11.24 8.00
N PHE A 133 -13.57 -9.93 7.80
CA PHE A 133 -12.55 -9.11 7.15
C PHE A 133 -11.59 -8.58 8.20
N HIS A 134 -10.30 -8.54 7.84
CA HIS A 134 -9.25 -7.98 8.68
C HIS A 134 -8.40 -7.00 7.88
N PRO A 135 -7.94 -5.88 8.49
CA PRO A 135 -6.94 -5.03 7.89
C PRO A 135 -5.66 -5.82 7.68
N SER A 136 -5.10 -5.69 6.49
CA SER A 136 -3.82 -6.26 6.11
C SER A 136 -2.92 -5.15 5.58
N ILE A 137 -1.69 -5.14 6.05
CA ILE A 137 -0.65 -4.29 5.53
C ILE A 137 0.40 -5.18 4.89
N PHE A 138 0.54 -5.08 3.58
CA PHE A 138 1.60 -5.72 2.82
C PHE A 138 2.67 -4.67 2.48
N SER A 139 3.95 -5.03 2.57
CA SER A 139 5.06 -4.17 2.14
C SER A 139 6.10 -4.96 1.35
N GLU A 140 6.70 -4.33 0.34
CA GLU A 140 7.86 -4.86 -0.36
C GLU A 140 8.98 -3.82 -0.37
N GLY A 141 10.22 -4.26 -0.12
CA GLY A 141 11.44 -3.45 -0.27
C GLY A 141 12.12 -3.68 -1.62
N GLU A 142 12.96 -2.74 -2.05
CA GLU A 142 13.73 -2.88 -3.31
C GLU A 142 14.68 -4.10 -3.33
N ASP A 143 14.98 -4.69 -2.17
CA ASP A 143 15.76 -5.92 -2.03
C ASP A 143 14.94 -7.20 -2.22
N GLY A 144 13.62 -7.08 -2.45
CA GLY A 144 12.69 -8.18 -2.62
C GLY A 144 12.22 -8.82 -1.31
N LYS A 145 12.50 -8.22 -0.15
CA LYS A 145 11.90 -8.68 1.11
C LYS A 145 10.46 -8.19 1.22
N CYS A 146 9.57 -9.11 1.56
CA CYS A 146 8.16 -8.82 1.76
C CYS A 146 7.78 -8.98 3.23
N TYR A 147 6.90 -8.10 3.72
CA TYR A 147 6.36 -8.13 5.07
C TYR A 147 4.85 -8.05 4.98
N MET A 148 4.13 -8.83 5.78
CA MET A 148 2.69 -8.75 5.87
C MET A 148 2.28 -8.80 7.34
N ASP A 149 1.43 -7.86 7.74
CA ASP A 149 0.81 -7.84 9.06
C ASP A 149 -0.71 -7.77 8.88
N VAL A 150 -1.40 -8.75 9.45
CA VAL A 150 -2.86 -8.80 9.55
C VAL A 150 -3.24 -8.38 10.96
N LEU A 151 -4.20 -7.47 11.08
CA LEU A 151 -4.60 -6.88 12.34
C LEU A 151 -6.01 -7.33 12.73
N ASP A 152 -6.22 -7.51 14.02
CA ASP A 152 -7.54 -7.64 14.62
C ASP A 152 -8.21 -6.26 14.70
N TYR A 153 -9.42 -6.10 14.16
CA TYR A 153 -10.13 -4.81 14.14
C TYR A 153 -10.36 -4.25 15.56
N GLU A 154 -10.78 -5.09 16.50
CA GLU A 154 -11.15 -4.62 17.85
C GLU A 154 -9.93 -4.18 18.68
N SER A 155 -8.83 -4.93 18.59
CA SER A 155 -7.65 -4.75 19.45
C SER A 155 -6.48 -4.07 18.75
N HIS A 156 -6.52 -3.93 17.42
CA HIS A 156 -5.42 -3.50 16.56
C HIS A 156 -4.13 -4.29 16.78
N LYS A 157 -4.24 -5.54 17.27
CA LYS A 157 -3.10 -6.43 17.46
C LYS A 157 -2.89 -7.28 16.23
N LYS A 158 -1.62 -7.53 15.95
CA LYS A 158 -1.18 -8.46 14.92
C LYS A 158 -1.69 -9.88 15.19
N ILE A 159 -2.27 -10.50 14.17
CA ILE A 159 -2.63 -11.91 14.12
C ILE A 159 -1.38 -12.67 13.66
N GLU A 160 -0.63 -13.20 14.62
CA GLU A 160 0.72 -13.76 14.39
C GLU A 160 0.75 -14.88 13.33
N ASP A 161 -0.27 -15.72 13.27
CA ASP A 161 -0.31 -16.87 12.35
C ASP A 161 -0.45 -16.46 10.86
N LEU A 162 -0.93 -15.24 10.61
CA LEU A 162 -1.17 -14.68 9.28
C LEU A 162 -0.16 -13.59 8.89
N SER A 163 0.78 -13.31 9.78
CA SER A 163 1.67 -12.16 9.68
C SER A 163 3.13 -12.62 9.71
N GLY A 164 3.99 -12.04 8.90
CA GLY A 164 5.37 -12.49 8.82
C GLY A 164 6.20 -11.85 7.72
N GLU A 165 7.39 -12.42 7.54
CA GLU A 165 8.31 -12.11 6.46
C GLU A 165 8.18 -13.18 5.37
N PHE A 166 8.10 -12.75 4.12
CA PHE A 166 7.90 -13.62 2.96
C PHE A 166 9.00 -13.38 1.92
N ASP A 167 9.34 -14.43 1.16
CA ASP A 167 10.17 -14.29 -0.04
C ASP A 167 9.32 -13.69 -1.17
N CYS A 168 9.87 -12.80 -1.99
CA CYS A 168 9.13 -12.20 -3.12
C CYS A 168 8.57 -13.22 -4.14
N LYS A 169 9.01 -14.47 -4.10
CA LYS A 169 8.54 -15.56 -4.96
C LYS A 169 7.56 -16.50 -4.26
N ASP A 170 7.21 -16.24 -3.01
CA ASP A 170 6.21 -17.01 -2.28
C ASP A 170 4.84 -16.85 -2.95
N GLU A 171 4.24 -17.97 -3.36
CA GLU A 171 2.95 -18.01 -4.08
C GLU A 171 1.84 -17.31 -3.30
N TYR A 172 1.92 -17.30 -1.96
CA TYR A 172 0.92 -16.66 -1.10
C TYR A 172 0.84 -15.15 -1.28
N ILE A 173 1.94 -14.49 -1.63
CA ILE A 173 2.02 -13.02 -1.71
C ILE A 173 2.17 -12.49 -3.15
N LEU A 174 2.27 -13.36 -4.16
CA LEU A 174 2.55 -12.96 -5.55
C LEU A 174 1.54 -11.96 -6.11
N ASP A 175 0.26 -12.17 -5.79
CA ASP A 175 -0.85 -11.35 -6.27
C ASP A 175 -1.00 -10.03 -5.50
N LEU A 176 -0.43 -9.94 -4.30
CA LEU A 176 -0.36 -8.70 -3.51
C LEU A 176 0.73 -7.74 -4.02
N ARG A 177 1.66 -8.22 -4.84
CA ARG A 177 2.81 -7.44 -5.29
C ARG A 177 2.41 -6.45 -6.40
N LEU A 178 2.85 -5.20 -6.26
CA LEU A 178 2.67 -4.14 -7.23
C LEU A 178 3.77 -4.17 -8.30
N PRO A 179 3.53 -3.61 -9.51
CA PRO A 179 4.52 -3.53 -10.59
C PRO A 179 5.63 -2.48 -10.35
N ILE A 180 6.05 -2.27 -9.10
CA ILE A 180 7.07 -1.29 -8.71
C ILE A 180 8.47 -1.90 -8.82
N PHE A 181 8.64 -3.12 -8.29
CA PHE A 181 9.92 -3.86 -8.31
C PHE A 181 9.88 -5.12 -9.18
N LYS A 182 8.70 -5.47 -9.73
CA LYS A 182 8.53 -6.59 -10.67
C LYS A 182 9.40 -6.32 -11.92
N LYS A 183 10.50 -7.06 -12.06
CA LYS A 183 11.40 -7.06 -13.23
C LYS A 183 11.26 -8.36 -14.02
#